data_AF-A0A7V3CZB1-F1
#
_entry.id   AF-A0A7V3CZB1-F1
#
_cell.length_a   1.000
_cell.length_b   1.000
_cell.length_c   1.000
_cell.angle_alpha   90.00
_cell.angle_beta   90.00
_cell.angle_gamma   90.00
#
_symmetry.space_group_name_H-M   'P 1'
#
loop_
_entity.id
_entity.type
_entity.pdbx_description
1 polymer ?
#
loop_
_entity_poly.entity_id
_entity_poly.type
_entity_poly.pdbx_seq_one_letter_code
_entity_poly.pdbx_strand_id
1 'polypeptide(L)'
;MGGFDMALLNYGPGTTCEGSSGTIGVNGWYAMGQIYVYASASIGLHVDLWFVDGDFEILNIAAGAALQGAGPNPTWIKGVIGGRYRILGGAIKGTCNFEFKLGNECIPVVENPLARIDLISDVNPASGSTNVDVFTEPQVALNFEANTPFELEEMPTSPSQPARVRTFRIKLNPVTLRRSSDNQSIPSNLVISQDKYSAYLSPFDVLGANTQYKFRAVAYGEELIS
;
A
#
# COMPACT_ATOMS: atom_id res chain seq x y z
N MET A 1 14.07 17.18 -18.71
CA MET A 1 14.04 16.31 -17.52
C MET A 1 12.77 15.49 -17.58
N GLY A 2 12.81 14.25 -17.10
CA GLY A 2 11.62 13.41 -17.07
C GLY A 2 11.83 12.26 -16.10
N GLY A 3 10.73 11.65 -15.70
CA GLY A 3 10.70 10.54 -14.76
C GLY A 3 9.44 9.71 -14.95
N PHE A 4 9.47 8.49 -14.46
CA PHE A 4 8.32 7.61 -14.43
C PHE A 4 8.41 6.68 -13.22
N ASP A 5 7.26 6.23 -12.77
CA ASP A 5 7.14 5.12 -11.83
C ASP A 5 5.96 4.23 -12.20
N MET A 6 6.06 2.96 -11.82
CA MET A 6 5.07 1.94 -12.07
C MET A 6 4.97 1.04 -10.85
N ALA A 7 3.75 0.67 -10.48
CA ALA A 7 3.45 -0.29 -9.43
C ALA A 7 2.50 -1.36 -9.97
N LEU A 8 2.75 -2.61 -9.59
CA LEU A 8 1.84 -3.72 -9.80
C LEU A 8 1.35 -4.19 -8.45
N LEU A 9 0.05 -4.02 -8.20
CA LEU A 9 -0.57 -4.35 -6.92
C LEU A 9 -1.59 -5.47 -7.11
N ASN A 10 -1.60 -6.44 -6.19
CA ASN A 10 -2.66 -7.43 -6.12
C ASN A 10 -3.73 -6.95 -5.14
N TYR A 11 -4.95 -6.78 -5.63
CA TYR A 11 -6.08 -6.34 -4.84
C TYR A 11 -6.86 -7.46 -4.14
N GLY A 12 -6.61 -8.71 -4.51
CA GLY A 12 -7.38 -9.86 -4.07
C GLY A 12 -8.56 -10.15 -5.01
N PRO A 13 -9.06 -11.39 -5.00
CA PRO A 13 -10.21 -11.78 -5.79
C PRO A 13 -11.48 -11.06 -5.29
N GLY A 14 -12.30 -10.55 -6.22
CA GLY A 14 -13.58 -9.92 -5.90
C GLY A 14 -13.55 -8.41 -5.64
N THR A 15 -12.37 -7.77 -5.55
CA THR A 15 -12.29 -6.30 -5.47
C THR A 15 -12.80 -5.68 -6.76
N THR A 16 -13.72 -4.71 -6.64
CA THR A 16 -14.29 -3.97 -7.77
C THR A 16 -13.83 -2.51 -7.74
N CYS A 17 -14.01 -1.82 -8.86
CA CYS A 17 -13.90 -0.36 -8.89
C CYS A 17 -15.24 0.27 -8.49
N GLU A 18 -15.20 1.42 -7.82
CA GLU A 18 -16.41 2.18 -7.48
C GLU A 18 -17.28 2.42 -8.73
N GLY A 19 -18.58 2.14 -8.62
CA GLY A 19 -19.53 2.30 -9.72
C GLY A 19 -19.36 1.30 -10.88
N SER A 20 -18.51 0.27 -10.74
CA SER A 20 -18.28 -0.75 -11.76
C SER A 20 -18.59 -2.16 -11.23
N SER A 21 -19.09 -3.02 -12.11
CA SER A 21 -19.24 -4.45 -11.85
C SER A 21 -18.09 -5.22 -12.49
N GLY A 22 -17.51 -6.15 -11.71
CA GLY A 22 -16.39 -6.98 -12.17
C GLY A 22 -15.11 -6.78 -11.36
N THR A 23 -14.28 -7.82 -11.33
CA THR A 23 -13.02 -7.80 -10.58
C THR A 23 -11.99 -6.90 -11.27
N ILE A 24 -11.30 -6.08 -10.48
CA ILE A 24 -10.19 -5.26 -10.92
C ILE A 24 -9.04 -6.13 -11.46
N GLY A 25 -8.48 -5.73 -12.59
CA GLY A 25 -7.30 -6.34 -13.19
C GLY A 25 -7.49 -7.80 -13.60
N VAL A 26 -6.41 -8.58 -13.53
CA VAL A 26 -6.43 -10.03 -13.78
C VAL A 26 -6.34 -10.74 -12.43
N ASN A 27 -7.46 -11.28 -11.94
CA ASN A 27 -7.55 -11.89 -10.61
C ASN A 27 -7.07 -10.95 -9.47
N GLY A 28 -7.43 -9.66 -9.55
CA GLY A 28 -7.00 -8.65 -8.58
C GLY A 28 -5.66 -7.99 -8.92
N TRP A 29 -4.84 -8.54 -9.83
CA TRP A 29 -3.58 -7.92 -10.23
C TRP A 29 -3.81 -6.73 -11.16
N TYR A 30 -3.39 -5.54 -10.71
CA TYR A 30 -3.63 -4.28 -11.38
C TYR A 30 -2.37 -3.41 -11.37
N ALA A 31 -1.99 -2.94 -12.56
CA ALA A 31 -0.81 -2.09 -12.77
C ALA A 31 -1.22 -0.63 -12.85
N MET A 32 -0.45 0.25 -12.23
CA MET A 32 -0.61 1.70 -12.29
C MET A 32 0.74 2.37 -12.44
N GLY A 33 0.75 3.57 -12.98
CA GLY A 33 1.98 4.34 -13.09
C GLY A 33 1.72 5.76 -13.53
N GLN A 34 2.78 6.55 -13.46
CA GLN A 34 2.79 7.95 -13.85
C GLN A 34 4.09 8.29 -14.57
N ILE A 35 4.01 9.25 -15.49
CA ILE A 35 5.10 9.71 -16.34
C ILE A 35 5.07 11.23 -16.36
N TYR A 36 6.23 11.85 -16.16
CA TYR A 36 6.40 13.30 -16.21
C TYR A 36 7.53 13.65 -17.16
N VAL A 37 7.33 14.68 -17.96
CA VAL A 37 8.36 15.23 -18.84
C VAL A 37 8.30 16.74 -18.85
N TYR A 38 9.47 17.38 -18.88
CA TYR A 38 9.63 18.82 -18.96
C TYR A 38 10.84 19.15 -19.85
N ALA A 39 10.66 20.10 -20.75
CA ALA A 39 11.70 20.63 -21.61
C ALA A 39 11.60 22.17 -21.66
N SER A 40 12.75 22.84 -21.66
CA SER A 40 12.82 24.28 -21.85
C SER A 40 14.05 24.70 -22.62
N ALA A 41 13.93 25.75 -23.40
CA ALA A 41 15.00 26.38 -24.17
C ALA A 41 14.93 27.90 -24.03
N SER A 42 16.11 28.52 -23.91
CA SER A 42 16.27 29.98 -23.85
C SER A 42 17.33 30.42 -24.86
N ILE A 43 17.05 31.50 -25.58
CA ILE A 43 17.95 32.15 -26.53
C ILE A 43 18.04 33.63 -26.16
N GLY A 44 19.26 34.14 -26.02
CA GLY A 44 19.54 35.55 -25.72
C GLY A 44 20.58 36.15 -26.68
N LEU A 45 20.75 37.46 -26.58
CA LEU A 45 21.73 38.26 -27.30
C LEU A 45 22.46 39.18 -26.32
N HIS A 46 23.79 39.16 -26.37
CA HIS A 46 24.63 40.14 -25.69
C HIS A 46 24.75 41.38 -26.58
N VAL A 47 24.44 42.56 -26.04
CA VAL A 47 24.58 43.83 -26.73
C VAL A 47 25.60 44.66 -25.97
N ASP A 48 26.68 45.05 -26.66
CA ASP A 48 27.71 45.97 -26.15
C ASP A 48 27.78 47.17 -27.09
N LEU A 49 27.13 48.26 -26.71
CA LEU A 49 27.11 49.54 -27.40
C LEU A 49 27.40 50.66 -26.39
N TRP A 50 27.98 51.76 -26.86
CA TRP A 50 28.37 52.91 -26.02
C TRP A 50 27.23 53.58 -25.20
N PHE A 51 25.97 53.24 -25.48
CA PHE A 51 24.77 53.70 -24.78
C PHE A 51 23.95 52.58 -24.12
N VAL A 52 24.25 51.31 -24.40
CA VAL A 52 23.56 50.15 -23.80
C VAL A 52 24.49 48.95 -23.79
N ASP A 53 24.69 48.36 -22.62
CA ASP A 53 25.49 47.15 -22.41
C ASP A 53 24.66 46.15 -21.60
N GLY A 54 24.51 44.91 -22.08
CA GLY A 54 23.84 43.84 -21.35
C GLY A 54 23.34 42.67 -22.18
N ASP A 55 22.89 41.62 -21.47
CA ASP A 55 22.27 40.42 -22.04
C ASP A 55 20.74 40.55 -22.11
N PHE A 56 20.19 40.30 -23.29
CA PHE A 56 18.75 40.38 -23.56
C PHE A 56 18.19 39.02 -23.97
N GLU A 57 17.17 38.54 -23.24
CA GLU A 57 16.44 37.31 -23.61
C GLU A 57 15.52 37.57 -24.81
N ILE A 58 15.79 36.89 -25.92
CA ILE A 58 15.00 37.03 -27.16
C ILE A 58 13.86 36.02 -27.19
N LEU A 59 14.09 34.79 -26.74
CA LEU A 59 13.10 33.71 -26.78
C LEU A 59 13.26 32.78 -25.58
N ASN A 60 12.16 32.51 -24.89
CA ASN A 60 12.04 31.50 -23.84
C ASN A 60 10.87 30.60 -24.20
N ILE A 61 11.09 29.29 -24.32
CA ILE A 61 10.01 28.31 -24.53
C ILE A 61 10.17 27.21 -23.50
N ALA A 62 9.07 26.84 -22.85
CA ALA A 62 9.02 25.68 -21.97
C ALA A 62 7.74 24.88 -22.21
N ALA A 63 7.84 23.57 -22.15
CA ALA A 63 6.72 22.64 -22.27
C ALA A 63 6.88 21.51 -21.26
N GLY A 64 5.77 21.03 -20.72
CA GLY A 64 5.75 19.89 -19.82
C GLY A 64 4.47 19.08 -19.99
N ALA A 65 4.57 17.81 -19.62
CA ALA A 65 3.42 16.92 -19.56
C ALA A 65 3.51 16.02 -18.33
N ALA A 66 2.36 15.72 -17.75
CA ALA A 66 2.17 14.78 -16.66
C ALA A 66 1.06 13.81 -17.05
N LEU A 67 1.36 12.51 -17.04
CA LEU A 67 0.48 11.42 -17.42
C LEU A 67 0.35 10.46 -16.26
N GLN A 68 -0.83 9.92 -16.04
CA GLN A 68 -1.10 8.82 -15.11
C GLN A 68 -2.03 7.82 -15.78
N GLY A 69 -1.80 6.54 -15.56
CA GLY A 69 -2.69 5.51 -16.08
C GLY A 69 -2.60 4.22 -15.29
N ALA A 70 -3.60 3.38 -15.50
CA ALA A 70 -3.67 2.06 -14.89
C ALA A 70 -4.46 1.07 -15.76
N GLY A 71 -4.24 -0.21 -15.54
CA GLY A 71 -4.82 -1.31 -16.31
C GLY A 71 -4.46 -2.69 -15.74
N PRO A 72 -4.91 -3.80 -16.34
CA PRO A 72 -5.58 -3.88 -17.64
C PRO A 72 -7.12 -3.74 -17.60
N ASN A 73 -7.78 -3.93 -16.45
CA ASN A 73 -9.25 -3.85 -16.37
C ASN A 73 -9.72 -3.09 -15.11
N PRO A 74 -10.41 -1.94 -15.23
CA PRO A 74 -10.52 -1.14 -16.45
C PRO A 74 -9.14 -0.59 -16.85
N THR A 75 -8.95 -0.22 -18.12
CA THR A 75 -7.78 0.57 -18.52
C THR A 75 -8.19 2.03 -18.59
N TRP A 76 -7.40 2.90 -17.95
CA TRP A 76 -7.62 4.35 -18.00
C TRP A 76 -6.29 5.11 -18.06
N ILE A 77 -6.34 6.30 -18.65
CA ILE A 77 -5.23 7.23 -18.72
C ILE A 77 -5.76 8.66 -18.59
N LYS A 78 -5.07 9.48 -17.80
CA LYS A 78 -5.32 10.92 -17.69
C LYS A 78 -4.02 11.68 -17.76
N GLY A 79 -4.09 12.94 -18.15
CA GLY A 79 -2.90 13.76 -18.17
C GLY A 79 -3.17 15.22 -18.46
N VAL A 80 -2.12 15.99 -18.27
CA VAL A 80 -2.07 17.41 -18.55
C VAL A 80 -0.83 17.73 -19.37
N ILE A 81 -0.98 18.56 -20.39
CA ILE A 81 0.10 19.05 -21.24
C ILE A 81 0.05 20.57 -21.19
N GLY A 82 1.15 21.19 -20.80
CA GLY A 82 1.26 22.63 -20.66
C GLY A 82 2.49 23.19 -21.37
N GLY A 83 2.38 24.43 -21.81
CA GLY A 83 3.49 25.14 -22.44
C GLY A 83 3.42 26.64 -22.18
N ARG A 84 4.58 27.28 -22.21
CA ARG A 84 4.70 28.74 -22.14
C ARG A 84 5.79 29.23 -23.06
N TYR A 85 5.60 30.42 -23.61
CA TYR A 85 6.63 31.12 -24.36
C TYR A 85 6.71 32.61 -23.96
N ARG A 86 7.90 33.18 -24.09
CA ARG A 86 8.17 34.63 -24.01
C ARG A 86 9.11 35.04 -25.13
N ILE A 87 8.85 36.20 -25.73
CA ILE A 87 9.64 36.80 -26.79
C ILE A 87 10.03 38.22 -26.36
N LEU A 88 11.28 38.60 -26.60
CA LEU A 88 11.87 39.92 -26.31
C LEU A 88 11.60 40.38 -24.88
N GLY A 89 12.15 39.67 -23.89
CA GLY A 89 11.96 39.98 -22.48
C GLY A 89 10.51 39.90 -21.98
N GLY A 90 9.60 39.31 -22.76
CA GLY A 90 8.19 39.17 -22.41
C GLY A 90 7.25 40.20 -23.04
N ALA A 91 7.72 40.98 -24.03
CA ALA A 91 6.87 41.85 -24.85
C ALA A 91 5.75 41.07 -25.54
N ILE A 92 6.02 39.83 -25.96
CA ILE A 92 5.00 38.88 -26.40
C ILE A 92 5.14 37.61 -25.56
N LYS A 93 4.03 37.15 -24.98
CA LYS A 93 3.99 35.96 -24.14
C LYS A 93 2.68 35.21 -24.31
N GLY A 94 2.71 33.90 -24.08
CA GLY A 94 1.52 33.08 -24.09
C GLY A 94 1.72 31.79 -23.31
N THR A 95 0.60 31.19 -22.94
CA THR A 95 0.55 29.90 -22.25
C THR A 95 -0.52 29.02 -22.88
N CYS A 96 -0.26 27.73 -22.96
CA CYS A 96 -1.26 26.72 -23.30
C CYS A 96 -1.34 25.69 -22.18
N ASN A 97 -2.55 25.21 -21.92
CA ASN A 97 -2.80 24.10 -21.01
C ASN A 97 -3.91 23.23 -21.60
N PHE A 98 -3.69 21.93 -21.64
CA PHE A 98 -4.63 20.96 -22.17
C PHE A 98 -4.70 19.76 -21.24
N GLU A 99 -5.90 19.42 -20.79
CA GLU A 99 -6.17 18.26 -19.96
C GLU A 99 -6.94 17.22 -20.76
N PHE A 100 -6.63 15.94 -20.54
CA PHE A 100 -7.36 14.85 -21.16
C PHE A 100 -7.56 13.68 -20.19
N LYS A 101 -8.65 12.96 -20.41
CA LYS A 101 -9.02 11.74 -19.68
C LYS A 101 -9.61 10.74 -20.67
N LEU A 102 -9.15 9.50 -20.59
CA LEU A 102 -9.56 8.38 -21.43
C LEU A 102 -9.82 7.17 -20.52
N GLY A 103 -11.00 6.59 -20.64
CA GLY A 103 -11.46 5.51 -19.76
C GLY A 103 -12.04 6.02 -18.43
N ASN A 104 -12.58 5.08 -17.66
CA ASN A 104 -13.13 5.35 -16.34
C ASN A 104 -12.06 5.06 -15.29
N GLU A 105 -11.72 6.06 -14.49
CA GLU A 105 -10.76 5.91 -13.40
C GLU A 105 -11.27 4.88 -12.38
N CYS A 106 -10.46 3.86 -12.12
CA CYS A 106 -10.78 2.84 -11.12
C CYS A 106 -10.36 3.30 -9.73
N ILE A 107 -11.35 3.48 -8.86
CA ILE A 107 -11.16 3.65 -7.42
C ILE A 107 -11.48 2.30 -6.76
N PRO A 108 -10.48 1.52 -6.29
CA PRO A 108 -10.73 0.20 -5.73
C PRO A 108 -11.58 0.29 -4.46
N VAL A 109 -12.68 -0.46 -4.40
CA VAL A 109 -13.48 -0.60 -3.18
C VAL A 109 -12.81 -1.66 -2.31
N VAL A 110 -11.97 -1.21 -1.37
CA VAL A 110 -11.31 -2.12 -0.43
C VAL A 110 -12.26 -2.38 0.74
N GLU A 111 -12.98 -3.52 0.71
CA GLU A 111 -13.91 -3.89 1.78
C GLU A 111 -13.21 -4.05 3.15
N ASN A 112 -11.91 -4.42 3.16
CA ASN A 112 -11.14 -4.59 4.39
C ASN A 112 -9.67 -4.13 4.23
N PRO A 113 -9.26 -2.99 4.83
CA PRO A 113 -7.89 -2.49 4.73
C PRO A 113 -6.88 -3.38 5.44
N LEU A 114 -7.32 -4.23 6.39
CA LEU A 114 -6.44 -5.20 7.06
C LEU A 114 -6.20 -6.46 6.22
N ALA A 115 -6.94 -6.69 5.14
CA ALA A 115 -6.77 -7.90 4.32
C ALA A 115 -5.40 -7.99 3.62
N ARG A 116 -4.63 -6.89 3.60
CA ARG A 116 -3.31 -6.78 2.97
C ARG A 116 -2.16 -6.75 3.96
N ILE A 117 -2.48 -6.86 5.24
CA ILE A 117 -1.51 -6.69 6.32
C ILE A 117 -1.38 -8.04 7.00
N ASP A 118 -0.17 -8.58 6.99
CA ASP A 118 0.14 -9.78 7.77
C ASP A 118 0.01 -9.43 9.25
N LEU A 119 -0.98 -10.03 9.93
CA LEU A 119 -1.20 -9.79 11.36
C LEU A 119 -0.23 -10.60 12.23
N ILE A 120 0.12 -11.80 11.77
CA ILE A 120 1.08 -12.71 12.39
C ILE A 120 2.39 -12.60 11.61
N SER A 121 3.48 -12.31 12.31
CA SER A 121 4.82 -12.22 11.70
C SER A 121 5.53 -13.56 11.68
N ASP A 122 5.40 -14.36 12.74
CA ASP A 122 6.07 -15.65 12.85
C ASP A 122 5.36 -16.61 13.83
N VAL A 123 5.68 -17.90 13.72
CA VAL A 123 5.19 -18.96 14.61
C VAL A 123 6.37 -19.84 15.03
N ASN A 124 6.52 -20.05 16.33
CA ASN A 124 7.57 -20.89 16.90
C ASN A 124 6.97 -21.94 17.85
N PRO A 125 7.36 -23.23 17.78
CA PRO A 125 8.24 -23.86 16.78
C PRO A 125 7.75 -23.69 15.34
N ALA A 126 8.70 -23.63 14.42
CA ALA A 126 8.40 -23.56 13.00
C ALA A 126 7.62 -24.81 12.54
N SER A 127 6.82 -24.66 11.50
CA SER A 127 6.07 -25.78 10.92
C SER A 127 7.03 -26.90 10.49
N GLY A 128 6.76 -28.13 10.94
CA GLY A 128 7.59 -29.30 10.63
C GLY A 128 8.83 -29.46 11.52
N SER A 129 9.01 -28.66 12.57
CA SER A 129 10.09 -28.86 13.54
C SER A 129 10.03 -30.26 14.19
N THR A 130 11.19 -30.91 14.28
CA THR A 130 11.39 -32.20 14.95
C THR A 130 12.32 -32.04 16.16
N ASN A 131 12.31 -32.98 17.10
CA ASN A 131 13.13 -32.93 18.33
C ASN A 131 12.87 -31.66 19.17
N VAL A 132 11.63 -31.20 19.17
CA VAL A 132 11.17 -30.08 20.00
C VAL A 132 11.07 -30.55 21.45
N ASP A 133 11.55 -29.73 22.39
CA ASP A 133 11.56 -30.05 23.82
C ASP A 133 10.12 -30.16 24.38
N VAL A 134 9.89 -31.11 25.30
CA VAL A 134 8.56 -31.39 25.87
C VAL A 134 8.03 -30.28 26.78
N PHE A 135 8.87 -29.36 27.21
CA PHE A 135 8.53 -28.15 27.95
C PHE A 135 8.34 -26.93 27.03
N THR A 136 8.40 -27.11 25.70
CA THR A 136 8.22 -26.00 24.76
C THR A 136 6.82 -25.41 24.88
N GLU A 137 6.76 -24.10 25.00
CA GLU A 137 5.53 -23.30 24.92
C GLU A 137 5.42 -22.71 23.51
N PRO A 138 4.53 -23.24 22.65
CA PRO A 138 4.37 -22.70 21.30
C PRO A 138 3.88 -21.25 21.34
N GLN A 139 4.44 -20.41 20.48
CA GLN A 139 4.19 -18.98 20.44
C GLN A 139 3.93 -18.48 19.03
N VAL A 140 3.23 -17.35 18.96
CA VAL A 140 2.95 -16.58 17.75
C VAL A 140 3.42 -15.14 17.97
N ALA A 141 4.17 -14.61 17.01
CA ALA A 141 4.55 -13.21 16.97
C ALA A 141 3.57 -12.42 16.09
N LEU A 142 3.28 -11.18 16.48
CA LEU A 142 2.32 -10.29 15.84
C LEU A 142 3.02 -9.04 15.30
N ASN A 143 2.49 -8.49 14.22
CA ASN A 143 2.93 -7.20 13.69
C ASN A 143 2.26 -5.99 14.39
N PHE A 144 1.29 -6.25 15.27
CA PHE A 144 0.52 -5.25 16.01
C PHE A 144 0.36 -5.68 17.47
N GLU A 145 0.18 -4.71 18.36
CA GLU A 145 -0.17 -4.99 19.74
C GLU A 145 -1.52 -5.72 19.84
N ALA A 146 -1.51 -6.91 20.45
CA ALA A 146 -2.72 -7.66 20.74
C ALA A 146 -3.66 -6.87 21.68
N ASN A 147 -4.95 -6.85 21.33
CA ASN A 147 -6.01 -6.18 22.10
C ASN A 147 -5.86 -4.66 22.28
N THR A 148 -4.90 -4.02 21.61
CA THR A 148 -4.77 -2.56 21.60
C THR A 148 -5.42 -1.98 20.33
N PRO A 149 -6.23 -0.90 20.45
CA PRO A 149 -6.72 -0.17 19.28
C PRO A 149 -5.59 0.57 18.55
N PHE A 150 -5.62 0.57 17.22
CA PHE A 150 -4.75 1.38 16.37
C PHE A 150 -5.56 1.99 15.22
N GLU A 151 -5.10 3.13 14.73
CA GLU A 151 -5.73 3.84 13.62
C GLU A 151 -5.04 3.49 12.31
N LEU A 152 -5.85 3.27 11.28
CA LEU A 152 -5.40 3.09 9.91
C LEU A 152 -6.00 4.20 9.06
N GLU A 153 -5.13 5.05 8.52
CA GLU A 153 -5.51 6.10 7.59
C GLU A 153 -5.55 5.52 6.18
N GLU A 154 -6.74 5.46 5.60
CA GLU A 154 -6.91 5.13 4.19
C GLU A 154 -6.49 6.36 3.36
N MET A 155 -5.52 6.17 2.47
CA MET A 155 -5.07 7.24 1.59
C MET A 155 -6.26 7.74 0.74
N PRO A 156 -6.47 9.06 0.66
CA PRO A 156 -7.54 9.61 -0.16
C PRO A 156 -7.34 9.21 -1.61
N THR A 157 -8.34 8.56 -2.19
CA THR A 157 -8.31 8.05 -3.57
C THR A 157 -8.61 9.13 -4.60
N SER A 158 -8.99 10.34 -4.16
CA SER A 158 -9.21 11.52 -4.99
C SER A 158 -8.85 12.79 -4.23
N PRO A 159 -8.34 13.87 -4.90
CA PRO A 159 -8.01 15.14 -4.26
C PRO A 159 -9.19 15.82 -3.52
N SER A 160 -10.42 15.40 -3.84
CA SER A 160 -11.67 15.94 -3.26
C SER A 160 -12.23 15.11 -2.10
N GLN A 161 -11.61 13.98 -1.73
CA GLN A 161 -12.06 13.15 -0.62
C GLN A 161 -11.13 13.32 0.60
N PRO A 162 -11.67 13.53 1.81
CA PRO A 162 -10.86 13.55 3.03
C PRO A 162 -10.34 12.14 3.33
N ALA A 163 -9.15 12.05 3.95
CA ALA A 163 -8.61 10.79 4.44
C ALA A 163 -9.59 10.14 5.42
N ARG A 164 -9.85 8.84 5.25
CA ARG A 164 -10.73 8.09 6.13
C ARG A 164 -9.89 7.37 7.17
N VAL A 165 -10.01 7.79 8.42
CA VAL A 165 -9.37 7.09 9.55
C VAL A 165 -10.33 6.01 10.06
N ARG A 166 -9.83 4.78 10.19
CA ARG A 166 -10.57 3.65 10.77
C ARG A 166 -9.79 3.07 11.92
N THR A 167 -10.47 2.80 13.03
CA THR A 167 -9.84 2.24 14.22
C THR A 167 -10.06 0.74 14.27
N PHE A 168 -8.98 -0.02 14.41
CA PHE A 168 -9.00 -1.47 14.48
C PHE A 168 -8.39 -1.99 15.77
N ARG A 169 -8.75 -3.20 16.15
CA ARG A 169 -8.14 -3.93 17.27
C ARG A 169 -7.81 -5.35 16.83
N ILE A 170 -6.56 -5.78 17.00
CA ILE A 170 -6.18 -7.15 16.67
C ILE A 170 -6.55 -8.08 17.81
N LYS A 171 -7.27 -9.15 17.48
CA LYS A 171 -7.64 -10.23 18.39
C LYS A 171 -7.11 -11.56 17.88
N LEU A 172 -6.79 -12.44 18.83
CA LEU A 172 -6.50 -13.83 18.54
C LEU A 172 -7.77 -14.64 18.75
N ASN A 173 -8.16 -15.38 17.72
CA ASN A 173 -9.10 -16.50 17.89
C ASN A 173 -8.46 -17.54 18.82
N PRO A 174 -9.25 -18.45 19.42
CA PRO A 174 -8.72 -19.44 20.35
C PRO A 174 -7.52 -20.16 19.75
N VAL A 175 -6.35 -19.89 20.33
CA VAL A 175 -5.10 -20.56 19.94
C VAL A 175 -5.21 -21.97 20.50
N THR A 176 -4.94 -22.96 19.65
CA THR A 176 -5.13 -24.37 20.01
C THR A 176 -3.86 -25.15 19.82
N LEU A 177 -3.61 -26.05 20.77
CA LEU A 177 -2.59 -27.09 20.67
C LEU A 177 -3.30 -28.44 20.73
N ARG A 178 -3.13 -29.26 19.68
CA ARG A 178 -3.79 -30.57 19.58
C ARG A 178 -2.78 -31.67 19.31
N ARG A 179 -2.99 -32.83 19.91
CA ARG A 179 -2.24 -34.04 19.57
C ARG A 179 -2.69 -34.55 18.21
N SER A 180 -1.75 -34.89 17.33
CA SER A 180 -2.08 -35.25 15.94
C SER A 180 -2.70 -36.63 15.79
N SER A 181 -2.46 -37.55 16.73
CA SER A 181 -2.93 -38.94 16.65
C SER A 181 -4.43 -39.08 16.85
N ASP A 182 -5.01 -38.32 17.78
CA ASP A 182 -6.40 -38.40 18.23
C ASP A 182 -7.14 -37.06 18.18
N ASN A 183 -6.45 -36.00 17.73
CA ASN A 183 -6.96 -34.63 17.71
C ASN A 183 -7.37 -34.10 19.10
N GLN A 184 -6.85 -34.70 20.18
CA GLN A 184 -7.13 -34.28 21.55
C GLN A 184 -6.52 -32.89 21.79
N SER A 185 -7.35 -31.95 22.26
CA SER A 185 -6.88 -30.63 22.68
C SER A 185 -6.08 -30.76 23.96
N ILE A 186 -4.90 -30.14 23.99
CA ILE A 186 -4.06 -30.05 25.17
C ILE A 186 -4.53 -28.88 26.02
N PRO A 187 -4.89 -29.09 27.31
CA PRO A 187 -5.23 -28.01 28.22
C PRO A 187 -4.05 -27.07 28.43
N SER A 188 -4.31 -25.77 28.29
CA SER A 188 -3.26 -24.74 28.28
C SER A 188 -3.83 -23.36 28.58
N ASN A 189 -3.00 -22.48 29.13
CA ASN A 189 -3.27 -21.05 29.21
C ASN A 189 -2.67 -20.32 28.00
N LEU A 190 -3.46 -19.44 27.39
CA LEU A 190 -2.93 -18.44 26.46
C LEU A 190 -2.42 -17.25 27.27
N VAL A 191 -1.15 -16.93 27.09
CA VAL A 191 -0.51 -15.77 27.72
C VAL A 191 -0.07 -14.81 26.63
N ILE A 192 -0.47 -13.55 26.75
CA ILE A 192 -0.01 -12.46 25.88
C ILE A 192 1.21 -11.84 26.57
N SER A 193 2.28 -11.60 25.82
CA SER A 193 3.49 -10.96 26.33
C SER A 193 3.22 -9.55 26.85
N GLN A 194 4.10 -9.04 27.71
CA GLN A 194 3.95 -7.70 28.29
C GLN A 194 3.98 -6.59 27.22
N ASP A 195 4.78 -6.77 26.16
CA ASP A 195 4.83 -5.88 25.01
C ASP A 195 3.65 -6.05 24.03
N LYS A 196 2.82 -7.09 24.24
CA LYS A 196 1.65 -7.46 23.43
C LYS A 196 1.95 -7.83 21.97
N TYR A 197 3.21 -7.93 21.57
CA TYR A 197 3.60 -8.34 20.21
C TYR A 197 3.76 -9.86 20.07
N SER A 198 3.49 -10.63 21.11
CA SER A 198 3.48 -12.08 21.02
C SER A 198 2.45 -12.69 21.96
N ALA A 199 2.04 -13.92 21.63
CA ALA A 199 1.26 -14.74 22.53
C ALA A 199 1.80 -16.17 22.51
N TYR A 200 1.88 -16.80 23.67
CA TYR A 200 2.34 -18.17 23.82
C TYR A 200 1.33 -18.99 24.61
N LEU A 201 1.34 -20.28 24.33
CA LEU A 201 0.40 -21.23 24.87
C LEU A 201 1.16 -22.12 25.85
N SER A 202 0.90 -21.91 27.15
CA SER A 202 1.56 -22.59 28.27
C SER A 202 0.72 -23.80 28.69
N PRO A 203 1.14 -25.05 28.35
CA PRO A 203 0.41 -26.25 28.72
C PRO A 203 0.43 -26.48 30.24
N PHE A 204 -0.64 -27.04 30.81
CA PHE A 204 -0.68 -27.33 32.26
C PHE A 204 0.23 -28.48 32.68
N ASP A 205 0.51 -29.39 31.75
CA ASP A 205 1.38 -30.53 31.93
C ASP A 205 2.43 -30.58 30.82
N VAL A 206 3.53 -31.26 31.08
CA VAL A 206 4.57 -31.52 30.08
C VAL A 206 4.00 -32.24 28.86
N LEU A 207 4.50 -31.89 27.68
CA LEU A 207 4.07 -32.55 26.45
C LEU A 207 4.58 -34.00 26.41
N GLY A 208 3.84 -34.86 25.69
CA GLY A 208 4.22 -36.25 25.53
C GLY A 208 5.49 -36.41 24.70
N ALA A 209 6.42 -37.23 25.18
CA ALA A 209 7.61 -37.58 24.42
C ALA A 209 7.23 -38.26 23.09
N ASN A 210 8.02 -38.01 22.04
CA ASN A 210 7.84 -38.60 20.70
C ASN A 210 6.42 -38.46 20.12
N THR A 211 5.71 -37.40 20.52
CA THR A 211 4.31 -37.16 20.11
C THR A 211 4.24 -35.97 19.16
N GLN A 212 3.44 -36.10 18.09
CA GLN A 212 3.23 -35.03 17.13
C GLN A 212 2.07 -34.12 17.56
N TYR A 213 2.28 -32.81 17.46
CA TYR A 213 1.29 -31.79 17.81
C TYR A 213 1.00 -30.85 16.64
N LYS A 214 -0.23 -30.33 16.60
CA LYS A 214 -0.67 -29.26 15.71
C LYS A 214 -0.95 -28.03 16.56
N PHE A 215 -0.14 -27.00 16.36
CA PHE A 215 -0.39 -25.67 16.88
C PHE A 215 -1.12 -24.84 15.81
N ARG A 216 -2.21 -24.17 16.20
CA ARG A 216 -2.98 -23.31 15.32
C ARG A 216 -3.29 -22.00 16.02
N ALA A 217 -2.82 -20.90 15.45
CA ALA A 217 -3.16 -19.54 15.82
C ALA A 217 -3.86 -18.86 14.63
N VAL A 218 -4.84 -18.00 14.92
CA VAL A 218 -5.52 -17.18 13.91
C VAL A 218 -5.70 -15.78 14.50
N ALA A 219 -5.11 -14.78 13.87
CA ALA A 219 -5.33 -13.38 14.19
C ALA A 219 -6.39 -12.78 13.27
N TYR A 220 -7.20 -11.87 13.78
CA TYR A 220 -8.16 -11.10 13.01
C TYR A 220 -8.28 -9.69 13.56
N GLY A 221 -8.66 -8.74 12.70
CA GLY A 221 -8.96 -7.39 13.12
C GLY A 221 -10.45 -7.19 13.35
N GLU A 222 -10.79 -6.52 14.43
CA GLU A 222 -12.14 -6.01 14.74
C GLU A 222 -12.14 -4.50 14.52
N GLU A 223 -13.01 -4.00 13.63
CA GLU A 223 -13.21 -2.56 13.46
C GLU A 223 -14.02 -2.00 14.64
N LEU A 224 -13.52 -0.91 15.21
CA LEU A 224 -14.20 -0.17 16.26
C LEU A 224 -14.92 1.01 15.59
N ILE A 225 -16.23 0.85 15.44
CA ILE A 225 -17.10 1.92 14.95
C ILE A 225 -17.38 2.85 16.14
N SER A 226 -16.91 4.09 16.06
CA SER A 226 -17.25 5.18 16.99
C SER A 226 -18.47 5.96 16.51
#